data_AF-A0A7C1D640-F1
#
_entry.id   AF-A0A7C1D640-F1
#
_cell.length_a   1.000
_cell.length_b   1.000
_cell.length_c   1.000
_cell.angle_alpha   90.00
_cell.angle_beta   90.00
_cell.angle_gamma   90.00
#
_symmetry.space_group_name_H-M   'P 1'
#
loop_
_entity.id
_entity.type
_entity.pdbx_description
1 polymer ?
#
loop_
_entity_poly.entity_id
_entity_poly.type
_entity_poly.pdbx_seq_one_letter_code
_entity_poly.pdbx_strand_id
1 'polypeptide(L)'
;MELKTLKIENPDQLNLILGQSHFIKTVEDIHEALVNSAPQIKFGLAFCEASEKRLVRWSGNDDELISLAQQNALNLAAGHVFIVFIKNAFPI
;
A
#
# COMPACT_ATOMS: atom_id res chain seq x y z
N MET A 1 23.68 2.26 12.39
CA MET A 1 22.46 1.49 12.05
C MET A 1 21.66 1.31 13.32
N GLU A 2 20.36 1.62 13.30
CA GLU A 2 19.45 1.47 14.43
C GLU A 2 18.28 0.57 13.98
N LEU A 3 17.90 -0.41 14.80
CA LEU A 3 16.76 -1.28 14.52
C LEU A 3 15.53 -0.76 15.25
N LYS A 4 14.41 -0.61 14.52
CA LYS A 4 13.14 -0.12 15.06
C LYS A 4 12.05 -1.14 14.79
N THR A 5 11.17 -1.34 15.77
CA THR A 5 9.94 -2.11 15.60
C THR A 5 8.80 -1.13 15.39
N LEU A 6 8.19 -1.17 14.21
CA LEU A 6 7.05 -0.34 13.85
C LEU A 6 5.81 -1.23 13.77
N LYS A 7 4.73 -0.80 14.42
CA LYS A 7 3.43 -1.47 14.33
C LYS A 7 2.72 -0.99 13.06
N ILE A 8 2.16 -1.93 12.31
CA ILE A 8 1.22 -1.63 11.24
C ILE A 8 -0.15 -1.37 11.87
N GLU A 9 -0.71 -0.20 11.62
CA GLU A 9 -2.07 0.13 12.05
C GLU A 9 -3.06 -0.58 11.13
N ASN A 10 -3.92 -1.41 11.75
CA ASN A 10 -4.93 -2.22 11.07
C ASN A 10 -6.11 -2.50 12.02
N PRO A 11 -6.92 -1.48 12.35
CA PRO A 11 -7.95 -1.58 13.38
C PRO A 11 -9.04 -2.62 13.05
N ASP A 12 -9.35 -2.77 11.77
CA ASP A 12 -10.42 -3.67 11.29
C ASP A 12 -9.92 -5.08 10.96
N GLN A 13 -8.66 -5.42 11.31
CA GLN A 13 -8.04 -6.72 11.04
C GLN A 13 -8.14 -7.14 9.56
N LEU A 14 -7.93 -6.18 8.67
CA LEU A 14 -7.96 -6.38 7.22
C LEU A 14 -6.81 -7.27 6.76
N ASN A 15 -7.00 -7.94 5.62
CA ASN A 15 -5.87 -8.52 4.92
C ASN A 15 -4.98 -7.40 4.38
N LEU A 16 -3.66 -7.61 4.45
CA LEU A 16 -2.68 -6.67 3.93
C LEU A 16 -1.56 -7.39 3.19
N ILE A 17 -0.98 -6.71 2.21
CA ILE A 17 0.20 -7.13 1.47
C ILE A 17 1.26 -6.05 1.63
N LEU A 18 2.42 -6.43 2.16
CA LEU A 18 3.58 -5.56 2.28
C LEU A 18 4.68 -6.10 1.38
N GLY A 19 5.23 -5.26 0.52
CA GLY A 19 6.26 -5.68 -0.43
C GLY A 19 7.22 -4.57 -0.82
N GLN A 20 8.18 -4.92 -1.67
CA GLN A 20 9.16 -4.01 -2.25
C GLN A 20 8.93 -3.95 -3.76
N SER A 21 8.97 -2.76 -4.33
CA SER A 21 8.97 -2.56 -5.78
C SER A 21 9.98 -1.48 -6.16
N HIS A 22 9.99 -1.05 -7.41
CA HIS A 22 10.75 0.11 -7.87
C HIS A 22 9.97 0.77 -9.00
N PHE A 23 10.32 2.03 -9.30
CA PHE A 23 9.73 2.83 -10.37
C PHE A 23 8.29 3.28 -10.11
N ILE A 24 7.96 4.51 -10.54
CA ILE A 24 6.70 5.21 -10.23
C ILE A 24 5.47 4.48 -10.76
N LYS A 25 5.64 3.73 -11.86
CA LYS A 25 4.58 2.95 -12.50
C LYS A 25 4.03 1.83 -11.61
N THR A 26 4.74 1.45 -10.53
CA THR A 26 4.26 0.54 -9.48
C THR A 26 2.82 0.85 -9.04
N VAL A 27 2.46 2.13 -8.90
CA VAL A 27 1.15 2.52 -8.39
C VAL A 27 0.02 2.19 -9.37
N GLU A 28 0.23 2.50 -10.65
CA GLU A 28 -0.74 2.19 -11.71
C GLU A 28 -0.81 0.68 -11.97
N ASP A 29 0.34 0.00 -12.07
CA ASP A 29 0.38 -1.43 -12.39
C ASP A 29 -0.25 -2.28 -11.28
N ILE A 30 0.00 -1.97 -10.01
CA ILE A 30 -0.65 -2.69 -8.90
C ILE A 30 -2.14 -2.34 -8.83
N HIS A 31 -2.54 -1.10 -9.10
CA HIS A 31 -3.96 -0.76 -9.15
C HIS A 31 -4.70 -1.57 -10.22
N GLU A 32 -4.16 -1.60 -11.44
CA GLU A 32 -4.72 -2.36 -12.55
C GLU A 32 -4.74 -3.86 -12.25
N ALA A 33 -3.67 -4.41 -11.66
CA ALA A 33 -3.63 -5.81 -11.27
C ALA A 33 -4.71 -6.15 -10.23
N LEU A 34 -4.94 -5.27 -9.24
CA LEU A 34 -5.93 -5.48 -8.18
C LEU A 34 -7.35 -5.32 -8.69
N VAL A 35 -7.68 -4.24 -9.42
CA VAL A 35 -9.05 -4.03 -9.90
C VAL A 35 -9.52 -5.12 -10.87
N ASN A 36 -8.59 -5.76 -11.57
CA ASN A 36 -8.87 -6.87 -12.49
C ASN A 36 -8.85 -8.26 -11.82
N SER A 37 -8.49 -8.38 -10.54
CA SER A 37 -8.36 -9.69 -9.87
C SER A 37 -9.68 -10.24 -9.34
N ALA A 38 -10.57 -9.39 -8.82
CA ALA A 38 -11.87 -9.80 -8.32
C ALA A 38 -12.94 -8.68 -8.46
N PRO A 39 -14.18 -8.97 -8.89
CA PRO A 39 -15.19 -7.95 -9.18
C PRO A 39 -15.58 -7.03 -8.00
N GLN A 40 -15.48 -7.52 -6.77
CA GLN A 40 -15.91 -6.79 -5.56
C GLN A 40 -14.73 -6.27 -4.72
N ILE A 41 -13.49 -6.43 -5.21
CA ILE A 41 -12.30 -6.03 -4.46
C ILE A 41 -12.37 -4.56 -4.08
N LYS A 42 -12.14 -4.29 -2.80
CA LYS A 42 -11.90 -2.96 -2.27
C LYS A 42 -10.48 -2.88 -1.76
N PHE A 43 -9.74 -1.86 -2.17
CA PHE A 43 -8.34 -1.74 -1.79
C PHE A 43 -7.85 -0.30 -1.71
N GLY A 44 -6.83 -0.12 -0.90
CA GLY A 44 -5.99 1.06 -0.86
C GLY A 44 -4.51 0.66 -0.93
N LEU A 45 -3.76 1.36 -1.76
CA LEU A 45 -2.34 1.14 -2.03
C LEU A 45 -1.56 2.41 -1.74
N ALA A 46 -0.41 2.27 -1.09
CA ALA A 46 0.59 3.33 -0.95
C ALA A 46 1.99 2.79 -1.27
N PHE A 47 2.80 3.60 -1.96
CA PHE A 47 4.16 3.30 -2.38
C PHE A 47 5.10 4.46 -2.04
N CYS A 48 6.21 4.17 -1.38
CA CYS A 48 7.21 5.15 -0.98
C CYS A 48 8.21 5.40 -2.13
N GLU A 49 8.05 6.50 -2.86
CA GLU A 49 9.05 6.94 -3.84
C GLU A 49 10.40 7.19 -3.13
N ALA A 50 11.47 6.55 -3.60
CA ALA A 50 12.78 6.63 -2.92
C ALA A 50 13.72 7.70 -3.49
N SER A 51 13.36 8.32 -4.61
CA SER A 51 14.15 9.33 -5.30
C SER A 51 13.35 10.60 -5.58
N GLU A 52 14.03 11.64 -6.06
CA GLU A 52 13.43 12.92 -6.44
C GLU A 52 12.56 13.54 -5.33
N LYS A 53 11.24 13.63 -5.53
CA LYS A 53 10.31 14.26 -4.59
C LYS A 53 10.06 13.41 -3.35
N ARG A 54 10.34 12.10 -3.42
CA ARG A 54 10.22 11.16 -2.30
C ARG A 54 8.83 11.20 -1.64
N LEU A 55 7.78 11.24 -2.45
CA LEU A 55 6.41 11.30 -1.97
C LEU A 55 5.87 9.90 -1.71
N VAL A 56 4.89 9.80 -0.81
CA VAL A 56 4.01 8.63 -0.75
C VAL A 56 3.03 8.75 -1.90
N ARG A 57 3.15 7.86 -2.86
CA ARG A 57 2.29 7.75 -4.04
C ARG A 57 1.22 6.72 -3.72
N TRP A 58 0.01 6.91 -4.21
CA TRP A 58 -1.11 6.09 -3.78
C TRP A 58 -2.15 5.94 -4.87
N SER A 59 -2.95 4.88 -4.74
CA SER A 59 -4.10 4.62 -5.59
C SER A 59 -5.04 3.64 -4.88
N GLY A 60 -6.26 3.47 -5.36
CA GLY A 60 -7.23 2.56 -4.78
C GLY A 60 -8.65 2.86 -5.24
N ASN A 61 -9.61 2.11 -4.71
CA ASN A 61 -11.04 2.28 -5.01
C ASN A 61 -11.90 2.37 -3.74
N ASP A 62 -11.26 2.66 -2.61
CA ASP A 62 -11.84 2.85 -1.28
C ASP A 62 -11.00 3.88 -0.49
N ASP A 63 -11.58 5.05 -0.20
CA ASP A 63 -10.85 6.19 0.38
C ASP A 63 -10.34 5.92 1.81
N GLU A 64 -11.06 5.10 2.59
CA GLU A 64 -10.63 4.73 3.94
C GLU A 64 -9.39 3.84 3.88
N LEU A 65 -9.38 2.85 2.97
CA LEU A 65 -8.23 1.99 2.77
C LEU A 65 -7.03 2.74 2.19
N ILE A 66 -7.26 3.70 1.28
CA ILE A 66 -6.22 4.57 0.73
C ILE A 66 -5.57 5.39 1.84
N SER A 67 -6.39 5.97 2.73
CA SER A 67 -5.89 6.75 3.86
C SER A 67 -5.10 5.89 4.84
N LEU A 68 -5.57 4.67 5.13
CA LEU A 68 -4.87 3.70 5.98
C LEU A 68 -3.52 3.27 5.38
N ALA A 69 -3.46 3.03 4.07
CA ALA A 69 -2.23 2.68 3.36
C ALA A 69 -1.21 3.83 3.43
N GLN A 70 -1.65 5.08 3.18
CA GLN A 70 -0.77 6.25 3.24
C GLN A 70 -0.18 6.46 4.65
N GLN A 71 -1.01 6.36 5.69
CA GLN A 71 -0.56 6.50 7.09
C GLN A 71 0.50 5.46 7.45
N ASN A 72 0.28 4.19 7.09
CA ASN A 72 1.24 3.14 7.32
C ASN A 72 2.53 3.31 6.51
N ALA A 73 2.45 3.74 5.24
CA ALA A 73 3.61 4.02 4.41
C ALA A 73 4.48 5.17 4.99
N LEU A 74 3.84 6.24 5.49
CA LEU A 74 4.51 7.34 6.18
C LEU A 74 5.21 6.86 7.46
N ASN A 75 4.55 6.01 8.25
CA ASN A 75 5.12 5.47 9.48
C ASN A 75 6.30 4.54 9.21
N LEU A 76 6.23 3.70 8.16
CA LEU A 76 7.31 2.82 7.74
C LEU A 76 8.56 3.60 7.30
N ALA A 77 8.36 4.73 6.62
CA ALA A 77 9.42 5.63 6.16
C ALA A 77 10.58 4.93 5.40
N ALA A 78 10.28 3.81 4.74
CA ALA A 78 11.24 2.99 4.00
C ALA A 78 11.03 3.18 2.49
N GLY A 79 12.09 3.58 1.78
CA GLY A 79 12.03 3.81 0.33
C GLY A 79 11.72 2.53 -0.44
N HIS A 80 10.94 2.67 -1.51
CA HIS A 80 10.57 1.60 -2.44
C HIS A 80 9.71 0.47 -1.83
N VAL A 81 9.21 0.65 -0.62
CA VAL A 81 8.19 -0.22 -0.01
C VAL A 81 6.80 0.17 -0.54
N PHE A 82 5.95 -0.82 -0.75
CA PHE A 82 4.52 -0.61 -0.94
C PHE A 82 3.72 -1.39 0.11
N ILE A 83 2.55 -0.86 0.46
CA ILE A 83 1.57 -1.52 1.32
C ILE A 83 0.18 -1.44 0.68
N VAL A 84 -0.53 -2.56 0.70
CA VAL A 84 -1.91 -2.69 0.22
C VAL A 84 -2.79 -3.21 1.36
N PHE A 85 -3.93 -2.58 1.59
CA PHE A 85 -5.01 -3.13 2.39
C PHE A 85 -6.15 -3.56 1.48
N ILE A 86 -6.75 -4.73 1.75
CA ILE A 86 -7.83 -5.29 0.93
C ILE A 86 -9.06 -5.65 1.78
N LYS A 87 -10.24 -5.39 1.20
CA LYS A 87 -11.57 -5.80 1.66
C LYS A 87 -12.25 -6.56 0.51
N ASN A 88 -13.15 -7.50 0.84
CA ASN A 88 -13.92 -8.32 -0.12
C ASN A 88 -13.06 -9.16 -1.10
N ALA A 89 -11.80 -9.39 -0.77
CA ALA A 89 -10.87 -10.27 -1.46
C ALA A 89 -9.83 -10.79 -0.46
N PHE A 90 -9.09 -11.82 -0.86
CA PHE A 90 -8.02 -12.42 -0.07
C PHE A 90 -6.71 -12.38 -0.86
N PRO A 91 -5.53 -12.50 -0.19
CA PRO A 91 -4.24 -12.50 -0.88
C PRO A 91 -3.93 -13.74 -1.73
N ILE A 92 -4.70 -14.83 -1.59
CA ILE A 92 -4.49 -16.12 -2.28
C ILE A 92 -4.95 -16.12 -3.73
#